data_AF-A0A3D1M2N9-F1
#
_entry.id   AF-A0A3D1M2N9-F1
#
_cell.length_a   1.000
_cell.length_b   1.000
_cell.length_c   1.000
_cell.angle_alpha   90.00
_cell.angle_beta   90.00
_cell.angle_gamma   90.00
#
_symmetry.space_group_name_H-M   'P 1'
#
loop_
_entity.id
_entity.type
_entity.pdbx_description
1 polymer ?
#
loop_
_entity_poly.entity_id
_entity_poly.type
_entity_poly.pdbx_seq_one_letter_code
_entity_poly.pdbx_strand_id
1 'polypeptide(L)'
;MDWFDRVPKVELHLHLEGAIPYDALWALVQKYGGHPDVSTLDDLKDKFVFRDFPHFIDTWLWKSQFLREYEDFTFIAEAFARSLEEQNIRYAEVHYVPGEHAIKGHSIARYPKRLNESRITEALRKGLDQVPGVKVALILDICRDIDPEESVDTLNQARDLKELGLVGIGLGGSEQSFPPALFSSLFMQAREWGFNTTAHAGEAA
;
A
#
# COMPACT_ATOMS: atom_id res chain seq x y z
N MET A 1 -17.44 -21.77 8.91
CA MET A 1 -16.42 -21.79 7.86
C MET A 1 -17.02 -22.49 6.66
N ASP A 2 -17.22 -21.76 5.58
CA ASP A 2 -17.74 -22.27 4.32
C ASP A 2 -16.63 -23.02 3.55
N TRP A 3 -16.93 -23.62 2.39
CA TRP A 3 -15.93 -24.25 1.54
C TRP A 3 -14.91 -23.24 1.00
N PHE A 4 -15.32 -22.02 0.64
CA PHE A 4 -14.42 -21.02 0.05
C PHE A 4 -13.38 -20.50 1.05
N ASP A 5 -13.71 -20.44 2.34
CA ASP A 5 -12.76 -20.10 3.41
C ASP A 5 -11.60 -21.12 3.48
N ARG A 6 -11.91 -22.40 3.23
CA ARG A 6 -10.97 -23.52 3.36
C ARG A 6 -10.11 -23.78 2.13
N VAL A 7 -10.41 -23.14 1.01
CA VAL A 7 -9.60 -23.26 -0.21
C VAL A 7 -8.30 -22.47 -0.02
N PRO A 8 -7.11 -23.05 -0.26
CA PRO A 8 -5.87 -22.29 -0.30
C PRO A 8 -5.91 -21.27 -1.45
N LYS A 9 -5.67 -20.00 -1.14
CA LYS A 9 -5.79 -18.90 -2.10
C LYS A 9 -4.46 -18.21 -2.36
N VAL A 10 -4.40 -17.56 -3.52
CA VAL A 10 -3.33 -16.64 -3.91
C VAL A 10 -3.95 -15.28 -4.18
N GLU A 11 -3.37 -14.23 -3.59
CA GLU A 11 -3.79 -12.84 -3.78
C GLU A 11 -2.73 -12.10 -4.60
N LEU A 12 -3.08 -11.56 -5.77
CA LEU A 12 -2.11 -10.95 -6.69
C LEU A 12 -2.36 -9.46 -6.92
N HIS A 13 -3.41 -8.91 -6.32
CA HIS A 13 -3.74 -7.51 -6.45
C HIS A 13 -4.37 -7.02 -5.15
N LEU A 14 -3.51 -6.60 -4.23
CA LEU A 14 -3.94 -6.01 -2.97
C LEU A 14 -2.98 -4.89 -2.59
N HIS A 15 -3.52 -3.74 -2.22
CA HIS A 15 -2.72 -2.65 -1.67
C HIS A 15 -2.71 -2.75 -0.14
N LEU A 16 -1.52 -2.86 0.45
CA LEU A 16 -1.35 -3.08 1.89
C LEU A 16 -2.04 -2.00 2.71
N GLU A 17 -1.85 -0.73 2.33
CA GLU A 17 -2.45 0.42 3.00
C GLU A 17 -3.97 0.41 2.85
N GLY A 18 -4.50 -0.14 1.75
CA GLY A 18 -5.95 -0.29 1.52
C GLY A 18 -6.59 -1.42 2.30
N ALA A 19 -5.78 -2.38 2.76
CA ALA A 19 -6.22 -3.63 3.38
C ALA A 19 -5.85 -3.72 4.86
N ILE A 20 -5.52 -2.60 5.51
CA ILE A 20 -5.28 -2.53 6.95
C ILE A 20 -6.56 -2.97 7.67
N PRO A 21 -6.52 -4.01 8.52
CA PRO A 21 -7.69 -4.41 9.30
C PRO A 21 -8.21 -3.26 10.17
N TYR A 22 -9.53 -3.12 10.27
CA TYR A 22 -10.15 -2.00 11.00
C TYR A 22 -9.66 -1.86 12.44
N ASP A 23 -9.47 -2.97 13.15
CA ASP A 23 -8.98 -2.94 14.54
C ASP A 23 -7.54 -2.41 14.64
N ALA A 24 -6.70 -2.73 13.65
CA ALA A 24 -5.33 -2.21 13.58
C ALA A 24 -5.33 -0.71 13.25
N LEU A 25 -6.12 -0.28 12.26
CA LEU A 25 -6.26 1.14 11.96
C LEU A 25 -6.82 1.92 13.15
N TRP A 26 -7.82 1.38 13.84
CA TRP A 26 -8.38 1.97 15.06
C TRP A 26 -7.33 2.10 16.16
N ALA A 27 -6.49 1.07 16.37
CA ALA A 27 -5.39 1.14 17.31
C ALA A 27 -4.41 2.27 16.98
N LEU A 28 -4.10 2.51 15.70
CA LEU A 28 -3.27 3.65 15.28
C LEU A 28 -3.97 5.00 15.52
N VAL A 29 -5.26 5.11 15.21
CA VAL A 29 -6.05 6.31 15.51
C VAL A 29 -5.98 6.65 17.00
N GLN A 30 -6.17 5.64 17.86
CA GLN A 30 -6.11 5.80 19.32
C GLN A 30 -4.68 6.09 19.83
N LYS A 31 -3.65 5.44 19.27
CA LYS A 31 -2.22 5.72 19.56
C LYS A 31 -1.91 7.20 19.43
N TYR A 32 -2.52 7.87 18.45
CA TYR A 32 -2.31 9.28 18.14
C TYR A 32 -3.35 10.25 18.73
N GLY A 33 -4.14 9.80 19.71
CA GLY A 33 -5.05 10.65 20.47
C GLY A 33 -6.47 10.74 19.91
N GLY A 34 -6.85 9.87 18.97
CA GLY A 34 -8.16 9.86 18.33
C GLY A 34 -8.30 10.84 17.17
N HIS A 35 -9.49 10.93 16.59
CA HIS A 35 -9.83 11.89 15.54
C HIS A 35 -11.31 12.31 15.67
N PRO A 36 -11.66 13.61 15.53
CA PRO A 36 -13.04 14.09 15.74
C PRO A 36 -14.08 13.42 14.84
N ASP A 37 -13.71 13.10 13.59
CA ASP A 37 -14.60 12.43 12.64
C ASP A 37 -14.93 10.97 13.01
N VAL A 38 -14.16 10.32 13.88
CA VAL A 38 -14.32 8.89 14.23
C VAL A 38 -14.11 8.69 15.73
N SER A 39 -15.21 8.68 16.49
CA SER A 39 -15.17 8.55 17.96
C SER A 39 -15.27 7.10 18.42
N THR A 40 -15.73 6.20 17.54
CA THR A 40 -15.86 4.77 17.79
C THR A 40 -15.31 3.95 16.61
N LEU A 41 -15.10 2.65 16.85
CA LEU A 41 -14.73 1.71 15.79
C LEU A 41 -15.82 1.59 14.70
N ASP A 42 -17.11 1.75 15.07
CA ASP A 42 -18.18 1.70 14.09
C ASP A 42 -18.23 2.98 13.23
N ASP A 43 -17.94 4.16 13.82
CA ASP A 43 -17.74 5.38 13.02
C ASP A 43 -16.58 5.22 12.01
N LEU A 44 -15.51 4.53 12.42
CA LEU A 44 -14.39 4.22 11.53
C LEU A 44 -14.84 3.34 10.36
N LYS A 45 -15.61 2.28 10.61
CA LYS A 45 -16.14 1.41 9.55
C LYS A 45 -17.06 2.18 8.60
N ASP A 46 -17.94 3.02 9.14
CA ASP A 46 -18.87 3.85 8.35
C ASP A 46 -18.12 4.83 7.45
N LYS A 47 -16.97 5.36 7.89
CA LYS A 47 -16.12 6.24 7.06
C LYS A 47 -15.58 5.54 5.81
N PHE A 48 -15.40 4.21 5.84
CA PHE A 48 -14.95 3.41 4.70
C PHE A 48 -16.09 2.93 3.78
N VAL A 49 -17.31 3.42 3.99
CA VAL A 49 -18.42 3.25 3.02
C VAL A 49 -18.30 4.33 1.94
N PHE A 50 -17.80 3.94 0.77
CA PHE A 50 -17.48 4.89 -0.30
C PHE A 50 -18.71 5.29 -1.14
N ARG A 51 -18.79 6.58 -1.50
CA ARG A 51 -19.84 7.12 -2.38
C ARG A 51 -19.43 7.09 -3.85
N ASP A 52 -18.15 7.35 -4.12
CA ASP A 52 -17.53 7.39 -5.43
C ASP A 52 -15.99 7.25 -5.30
N PHE A 53 -15.28 7.22 -6.43
CA PHE A 53 -13.82 7.09 -6.45
C PHE A 53 -13.09 8.28 -5.80
N PRO A 54 -13.46 9.55 -6.04
CA PRO A 54 -12.88 10.68 -5.30
C PRO A 54 -13.01 10.53 -3.77
N HIS A 55 -14.18 10.13 -3.27
CA HIS A 55 -14.38 9.89 -1.85
C HIS A 55 -13.50 8.76 -1.30
N PHE A 56 -13.26 7.71 -2.10
CA PHE A 56 -12.29 6.67 -1.77
C PHE A 56 -10.87 7.24 -1.62
N ILE A 57 -10.41 8.08 -2.55
CA ILE A 57 -9.08 8.71 -2.48
C ILE A 57 -8.96 9.64 -1.26
N ASP A 58 -9.98 10.45 -0.98
CA ASP A 58 -10.01 11.31 0.21
C ASP A 58 -9.91 10.48 1.51
N THR A 59 -10.62 9.36 1.57
CA THR A 59 -10.58 8.44 2.71
C THR A 59 -9.23 7.73 2.83
N TRP A 60 -8.62 7.36 1.71
CA TRP A 60 -7.28 6.81 1.66
C TRP A 60 -6.25 7.77 2.25
N LEU A 61 -6.25 9.02 1.78
CA LEU A 61 -5.34 10.07 2.25
C LEU A 61 -5.56 10.36 3.73
N TRP A 62 -6.81 10.45 4.17
CA TRP A 62 -7.14 10.60 5.58
C TRP A 62 -6.56 9.46 6.42
N LYS A 63 -6.65 8.21 5.98
CA LYS A 63 -6.10 7.06 6.72
C LYS A 63 -4.57 7.11 6.79
N SER A 64 -3.89 7.48 5.71
CA SER A 64 -2.43 7.51 5.66
C SER A 64 -1.79 8.42 6.70
N GLN A 65 -2.48 9.47 7.16
CA GLN A 65 -1.98 10.37 8.22
C GLN A 65 -1.65 9.68 9.55
N PHE A 66 -2.16 8.45 9.77
CA PHE A 66 -1.93 7.66 10.98
C PHE A 66 -0.70 6.74 10.90
N LEU A 67 0.00 6.69 9.76
CA LEU A 67 1.28 6.00 9.64
C LEU A 67 2.39 7.05 9.77
N ARG A 68 3.01 7.16 10.95
CA ARG A 68 3.89 8.29 11.28
C ARG A 68 5.33 7.86 11.53
N GLU A 69 5.53 6.60 11.92
CA GLU A 69 6.80 6.03 12.35
C GLU A 69 6.96 4.62 11.76
N TYR A 70 8.20 4.13 11.65
CA TYR A 70 8.49 2.81 11.06
C TYR A 70 7.79 1.67 11.82
N GLU A 71 7.58 1.84 13.11
CA GLU A 71 6.87 0.91 13.97
C GLU A 71 5.39 0.76 13.56
N ASP A 72 4.76 1.79 12.99
CA ASP A 72 3.38 1.71 12.49
C ASP A 72 3.31 0.78 11.28
N PHE A 73 4.26 0.90 10.35
CA PHE A 73 4.35 0.03 9.17
C PHE A 73 4.59 -1.42 9.57
N THR A 74 5.46 -1.66 10.56
CA THR A 74 5.68 -3.01 11.11
C THR A 74 4.37 -3.57 11.68
N PHE A 75 3.67 -2.76 12.47
CA PHE A 75 2.42 -3.14 13.12
C PHE A 75 1.30 -3.47 12.12
N ILE A 76 1.06 -2.61 11.13
CA ILE A 76 0.00 -2.86 10.14
C ILE A 76 0.34 -4.04 9.24
N ALA A 77 1.62 -4.24 8.91
CA ALA A 77 2.05 -5.35 8.06
C ALA A 77 1.83 -6.70 8.74
N GLU A 78 2.11 -6.79 10.04
CA GLU A 78 1.79 -7.98 10.83
C GLU A 78 0.28 -8.23 10.86
N ALA A 79 -0.52 -7.22 11.21
CA ALA A 79 -1.97 -7.35 11.28
C ALA A 79 -2.59 -7.75 9.92
N PHE A 80 -2.09 -7.15 8.85
CA PHE A 80 -2.44 -7.47 7.47
C PHE A 80 -2.12 -8.94 7.14
N ALA A 81 -0.91 -9.41 7.43
CA ALA A 81 -0.53 -10.80 7.13
C ALA A 81 -1.35 -11.81 7.94
N ARG A 82 -1.70 -11.50 9.19
CA ARG A 82 -2.63 -12.33 10.00
C ARG A 82 -4.01 -12.44 9.33
N SER A 83 -4.55 -11.32 8.85
CA SER A 83 -5.82 -11.30 8.12
C SER A 83 -5.79 -12.17 6.85
N LEU A 84 -4.67 -12.18 6.12
CA LEU A 84 -4.49 -13.07 4.97
C LEU A 84 -4.46 -14.55 5.38
N GLU A 85 -3.72 -14.88 6.44
CA GLU A 85 -3.61 -16.25 6.97
C GLU A 85 -4.98 -16.79 7.43
N GLU A 86 -5.78 -15.98 8.13
CA GLU A 86 -7.13 -16.31 8.57
C GLU A 86 -8.07 -16.62 7.42
N GLN A 87 -7.86 -15.97 6.27
CA GLN A 87 -8.57 -16.22 5.02
C GLN A 87 -7.98 -17.38 4.22
N ASN A 88 -6.98 -18.11 4.74
CA ASN A 88 -6.30 -19.21 4.07
C ASN A 88 -5.62 -18.80 2.74
N ILE A 89 -5.18 -17.54 2.66
CA ILE A 89 -4.27 -17.08 1.61
C ILE A 89 -2.87 -17.58 1.95
N ARG A 90 -2.24 -18.28 1.01
CA ARG A 90 -0.91 -18.90 1.21
C ARG A 90 0.22 -18.12 0.56
N TYR A 91 -0.11 -17.36 -0.47
CA TYR A 91 0.84 -16.49 -1.14
C TYR A 91 0.13 -15.19 -1.53
N ALA A 92 0.80 -14.06 -1.34
CA ALA A 92 0.32 -12.78 -1.80
C ALA A 92 1.43 -11.96 -2.46
N GLU A 93 1.11 -11.29 -3.56
CA GLU A 93 1.90 -10.22 -4.16
C GLU A 93 1.19 -8.90 -3.89
N VAL A 94 1.77 -8.09 -3.01
CA VAL A 94 1.07 -6.98 -2.37
C VAL A 94 1.73 -5.67 -2.76
N HIS A 95 0.91 -4.76 -3.27
CA HIS A 95 1.29 -3.40 -3.60
C HIS A 95 1.44 -2.57 -2.32
N TYR A 96 2.46 -1.73 -2.29
CA TYR A 96 2.60 -0.66 -1.30
C TYR A 96 3.24 0.55 -1.96
N VAL A 97 2.92 1.74 -1.47
CA VAL A 97 3.47 2.99 -1.98
C VAL A 97 4.51 3.48 -0.98
N PRO A 98 5.82 3.30 -1.26
CA PRO A 98 6.86 3.79 -0.37
C PRO A 98 6.94 5.31 -0.45
N GLY A 99 6.72 5.96 0.69
CA GLY A 99 6.81 7.41 0.77
C GLY A 99 5.57 8.09 0.21
N GLU A 100 5.39 9.34 0.64
CA GLU A 100 4.29 10.14 0.16
C GLU A 100 4.78 11.16 -0.87
N HIS A 101 4.22 11.06 -2.05
CA HIS A 101 4.32 12.11 -3.04
C HIS A 101 3.15 13.07 -2.90
N ALA A 102 3.37 14.35 -3.17
CA ALA A 102 2.29 15.32 -3.23
C ALA A 102 1.41 14.99 -4.43
N ILE A 103 0.25 14.36 -4.20
CA ILE A 103 -0.70 14.04 -5.25
C ILE A 103 -1.24 15.36 -5.83
N LYS A 104 -1.02 15.59 -7.12
CA LYS A 104 -1.52 16.79 -7.81
C LYS A 104 -3.03 16.87 -7.66
N GLY A 105 -3.52 18.00 -7.15
CA GLY A 105 -4.95 18.27 -7.00
C GLY A 105 -5.59 17.92 -5.65
N HIS A 106 -4.85 17.35 -4.69
CA HIS A 106 -5.37 17.05 -3.35
C HIS A 106 -4.71 17.91 -2.27
N SER A 107 -5.51 18.41 -1.32
CA SER A 107 -5.04 19.32 -0.26
C SER A 107 -4.55 18.62 1.01
N ILE A 108 -4.79 17.32 1.15
CA ILE A 108 -4.41 16.56 2.35
C ILE A 108 -2.94 16.18 2.24
N ALA A 109 -2.16 16.73 3.15
CA ALA A 109 -0.73 16.61 3.23
C ALA A 109 -0.30 15.49 4.17
N ARG A 110 0.67 14.72 3.69
CA ARG A 110 1.85 14.22 4.41
C ARG A 110 1.60 13.15 5.50
N TYR A 111 2.41 12.09 5.43
CA TYR A 111 2.96 11.46 6.62
C TYR A 111 3.58 12.60 7.43
N PRO A 112 3.22 12.78 8.70
CA PRO A 112 3.63 13.97 9.46
C PRO A 112 5.16 14.10 9.58
N LYS A 113 5.91 13.05 9.22
CA LYS A 113 7.36 13.00 9.12
C LYS A 113 7.79 12.46 7.75
N ARG A 114 8.80 13.07 7.12
CA ARG A 114 9.51 12.46 5.97
C ARG A 114 10.21 11.20 6.47
N LEU A 115 9.66 10.05 6.14
CA LEU A 115 10.27 8.74 6.37
C LEU A 115 11.09 8.36 5.12
N ASN A 116 12.12 7.55 5.32
CA ASN A 116 12.91 7.02 4.24
C ASN A 116 12.21 5.78 3.65
N GLU A 117 12.12 5.71 2.32
CA GLU A 117 11.35 4.72 1.56
C GLU A 117 11.90 3.30 1.71
N SER A 118 13.22 3.11 1.66
CA SER A 118 13.82 1.79 1.88
C SER A 118 13.56 1.31 3.31
N ARG A 119 13.62 2.20 4.30
CA ARG A 119 13.31 1.86 5.70
C ARG A 119 11.83 1.56 5.96
N ILE A 120 10.90 2.12 5.18
CA ILE A 120 9.49 1.69 5.19
C ILE A 120 9.42 0.24 4.72
N THR A 121 10.13 -0.12 3.65
CA THR A 121 10.15 -1.49 3.11
C THR A 121 10.72 -2.49 4.12
N GLU A 122 11.80 -2.13 4.81
CA GLU A 122 12.36 -2.91 5.92
C GLU A 122 11.33 -3.14 7.05
N ALA A 123 10.60 -2.09 7.42
CA ALA A 123 9.58 -2.16 8.46
C ALA A 123 8.39 -3.05 8.07
N LEU A 124 7.90 -2.92 6.83
CA LEU A 124 6.87 -3.80 6.29
C LEU A 124 7.34 -5.25 6.31
N ARG A 125 8.53 -5.54 5.77
CA ARG A 125 9.13 -6.89 5.78
C ARG A 125 9.18 -7.47 7.19
N LYS A 126 9.67 -6.69 8.17
CA LYS A 126 9.74 -7.10 9.58
C LYS A 126 8.38 -7.54 10.14
N GLY A 127 7.30 -6.82 9.80
CA GLY A 127 5.94 -7.14 10.24
C GLY A 127 5.37 -8.38 9.53
N LEU A 128 5.54 -8.45 8.20
CA LEU A 128 5.11 -9.59 7.39
C LEU A 128 5.76 -10.90 7.88
N ASP A 129 7.05 -10.88 8.21
CA ASP A 129 7.79 -12.07 8.64
C ASP A 129 7.36 -12.59 10.02
N GLN A 130 6.53 -11.86 10.78
CA GLN A 130 5.92 -12.35 12.03
C GLN A 130 4.82 -13.40 11.81
N VAL A 131 4.37 -13.58 10.56
CA VAL A 131 3.24 -14.46 10.21
C VAL A 131 3.68 -15.51 9.18
N PRO A 132 4.34 -16.60 9.62
CA PRO A 132 4.97 -17.56 8.70
C PRO A 132 3.98 -18.41 7.89
N GLY A 133 2.68 -18.42 8.21
CA GLY A 133 1.68 -19.22 7.49
C GLY A 133 1.24 -18.64 6.15
N VAL A 134 1.65 -17.41 5.83
CA VAL A 134 1.46 -16.76 4.53
C VAL A 134 2.79 -16.23 4.01
N LYS A 135 3.09 -16.49 2.73
CA LYS A 135 4.24 -15.89 2.07
C LYS A 135 3.82 -14.61 1.36
N VAL A 136 4.36 -13.47 1.78
CA VAL A 136 4.07 -12.17 1.16
C VAL A 136 5.28 -11.63 0.42
N ALA A 137 5.15 -11.45 -0.90
CA ALA A 137 6.06 -10.71 -1.74
C ALA A 137 5.55 -9.28 -1.94
N LEU A 138 6.47 -8.34 -2.08
CA LEU A 138 6.15 -6.92 -2.20
C LEU A 138 6.25 -6.46 -3.66
N ILE A 139 5.33 -5.59 -4.04
CA ILE A 139 5.35 -4.81 -5.28
C ILE A 139 5.41 -3.33 -4.88
N LEU A 140 6.46 -2.65 -5.30
CA LEU A 140 6.60 -1.22 -5.07
C LEU A 140 5.73 -0.50 -6.11
N ASP A 141 4.71 0.21 -5.67
CA ASP A 141 3.75 0.86 -6.55
C ASP A 141 4.16 2.31 -6.78
N ILE A 142 4.39 2.67 -8.04
CA ILE A 142 4.63 4.05 -8.44
C ILE A 142 3.28 4.76 -8.52
N CYS A 143 3.14 5.87 -7.80
CA CYS A 143 1.98 6.73 -7.92
C CYS A 143 2.04 7.50 -9.24
N ARG A 144 1.05 7.33 -10.11
CA ARG A 144 1.02 8.04 -11.41
C ARG A 144 0.59 9.51 -11.32
N ASP A 145 0.17 9.97 -10.15
CA ASP A 145 -0.41 11.30 -9.94
C ASP A 145 0.64 12.40 -9.71
N ILE A 146 1.91 12.04 -9.91
CA ILE A 146 3.09 12.90 -9.82
C ILE A 146 3.90 12.83 -11.10
N ASP A 147 4.88 13.72 -11.24
CA ASP A 147 5.75 13.67 -12.40
C ASP A 147 6.66 12.43 -12.36
N PRO A 148 6.84 11.70 -13.48
CA PRO A 148 7.69 10.50 -13.52
C PRO A 148 9.13 10.74 -13.01
N GLU A 149 9.64 11.96 -13.16
CA GLU A 149 10.95 12.36 -12.64
C GLU A 149 11.05 12.23 -11.11
N GLU A 150 9.95 12.45 -10.38
CA GLU A 150 9.87 12.26 -8.93
C GLU A 150 9.92 10.78 -8.52
N SER A 151 9.60 9.87 -9.43
CA SER A 151 9.61 8.41 -9.20
C SER A 151 10.96 7.76 -9.50
N VAL A 152 11.91 8.48 -10.09
CA VAL A 152 13.24 7.95 -10.44
C VAL A 152 14.01 7.54 -9.19
N ASP A 153 13.97 8.37 -8.14
CA ASP A 153 14.68 8.08 -6.89
C ASP A 153 14.05 6.90 -6.14
N THR A 154 12.72 6.80 -6.16
CA THR A 154 11.98 5.66 -5.61
C THR A 154 12.36 4.37 -6.33
N LEU A 155 12.41 4.39 -7.67
CA LEU A 155 12.83 3.23 -8.44
C LEU A 155 14.30 2.87 -8.15
N ASN A 156 15.20 3.85 -8.09
CA ASN A 156 16.62 3.60 -7.77
C ASN A 156 16.81 2.91 -6.43
N GLN A 157 16.08 3.34 -5.39
CA GLN A 157 16.10 2.72 -4.07
C GLN A 157 15.60 1.27 -4.11
N ALA A 158 14.68 0.92 -5.00
CA ALA A 158 14.12 -0.43 -5.14
C ALA A 158 15.19 -1.50 -5.39
N ARG A 159 16.29 -1.17 -6.08
CA ARG A 159 17.37 -2.11 -6.45
C ARG A 159 17.89 -2.92 -5.26
N ASP A 160 18.07 -2.25 -4.13
CA ASP A 160 18.68 -2.81 -2.94
C ASP A 160 17.67 -3.53 -2.03
N LEU A 161 16.38 -3.56 -2.41
CA LEU A 161 15.28 -4.09 -1.59
C LEU A 161 14.82 -5.49 -2.02
N LYS A 162 15.47 -6.10 -3.02
CA LYS A 162 15.12 -7.45 -3.49
C LYS A 162 15.21 -8.51 -2.39
N GLU A 163 16.24 -8.41 -1.54
CA GLU A 163 16.43 -9.31 -0.40
C GLU A 163 15.33 -9.16 0.66
N LEU A 164 14.60 -8.04 0.65
CA LEU A 164 13.40 -7.80 1.48
C LEU A 164 12.12 -8.31 0.81
N GLY A 165 12.25 -9.19 -0.19
CA GLY A 165 11.12 -9.79 -0.90
C GLY A 165 10.40 -8.83 -1.85
N LEU A 166 11.06 -7.77 -2.31
CA LEU A 166 10.54 -6.90 -3.39
C LEU A 166 10.74 -7.60 -4.74
N VAL A 167 9.63 -7.96 -5.40
CA VAL A 167 9.64 -8.77 -6.63
C VAL A 167 9.17 -8.02 -7.87
N GLY A 168 8.51 -6.88 -7.70
CA GLY A 168 7.94 -6.15 -8.83
C GLY A 168 7.75 -4.66 -8.59
N ILE A 169 7.52 -3.97 -9.70
CA ILE A 169 7.14 -2.55 -9.75
C ILE A 169 5.72 -2.44 -10.32
N GLY A 170 4.87 -1.70 -9.62
CA GLY A 170 3.48 -1.41 -9.98
C GLY A 170 3.30 0.02 -10.46
N LEU A 171 2.14 0.31 -11.05
CA LEU A 171 1.68 1.66 -11.37
C LEU A 171 0.21 1.80 -10.99
N GLY A 172 -0.07 2.64 -10.00
CA GLY A 172 -1.41 2.95 -9.49
C GLY A 172 -1.71 4.45 -9.54
N GLY A 173 -2.90 4.85 -9.08
CA GLY A 173 -3.38 6.24 -9.06
C GLY A 173 -4.39 6.58 -10.17
N SER A 174 -4.59 7.86 -10.45
CA SER A 174 -5.61 8.43 -11.32
C SER A 174 -5.36 8.15 -12.80
N GLU A 175 -5.91 7.04 -13.31
CA GLU A 175 -5.65 6.55 -14.67
C GLU A 175 -6.00 7.55 -15.79
N GLN A 176 -7.17 8.20 -15.71
CA GLN A 176 -7.66 9.11 -16.78
C GLN A 176 -6.74 10.31 -17.02
N SER A 177 -6.11 10.81 -15.96
CA SER A 177 -5.30 12.04 -16.01
C SER A 177 -3.86 11.78 -16.42
N PHE A 178 -3.35 10.57 -16.21
CA PHE A 178 -1.91 10.28 -16.31
C PHE A 178 -1.66 8.98 -17.09
N PRO A 179 -1.62 8.97 -18.43
CA PRO A 179 -1.51 7.75 -19.22
C PRO A 179 -0.22 6.97 -18.92
N PRO A 180 -0.23 5.62 -19.02
CA PRO A 180 0.89 4.78 -18.60
C PRO A 180 2.15 4.99 -19.46
N ALA A 181 2.00 5.50 -20.68
CA ALA A 181 3.10 5.82 -21.59
C ALA A 181 4.11 6.81 -20.99
N LEU A 182 3.71 7.65 -20.04
CA LEU A 182 4.61 8.59 -19.35
C LEU A 182 5.66 7.87 -18.48
N PHE A 183 5.37 6.65 -18.03
CA PHE A 183 6.22 5.87 -17.12
C PHE A 183 6.99 4.75 -17.84
N SER A 184 6.98 4.74 -19.18
CA SER A 184 7.56 3.63 -19.95
C SER A 184 9.06 3.44 -19.72
N SER A 185 9.82 4.53 -19.55
CA SER A 185 11.25 4.50 -19.28
C SER A 185 11.57 3.85 -17.93
N LEU A 186 10.83 4.21 -16.88
CA LEU A 186 10.95 3.62 -15.54
C LEU A 186 10.64 2.11 -15.58
N PHE A 187 9.59 1.72 -16.29
CA PHE A 187 9.20 0.31 -16.43
C PHE A 187 10.19 -0.51 -17.25
N MET A 188 10.76 0.06 -18.31
CA MET A 188 11.86 -0.57 -19.04
C MET A 188 13.06 -0.80 -18.13
N GLN A 189 13.42 0.24 -17.37
CA GLN A 189 14.55 0.18 -16.46
C GLN A 189 14.35 -0.84 -15.33
N ALA A 190 13.14 -0.92 -14.75
CA ALA A 190 12.78 -1.93 -13.75
C ALA A 190 12.97 -3.36 -14.28
N ARG A 191 12.55 -3.62 -15.53
CA ARG A 191 12.74 -4.93 -16.18
C ARG A 191 14.21 -5.24 -16.45
N GLU A 192 15.02 -4.27 -16.85
CA GLU A 192 16.47 -4.45 -17.01
C GLU A 192 17.15 -4.84 -15.70
N TRP A 193 16.66 -4.33 -14.56
CA TRP A 193 17.14 -4.75 -13.24
C TRP A 193 16.55 -6.06 -12.78
N GLY A 194 15.66 -6.70 -13.54
CA GLY A 194 15.08 -8.00 -13.25
C GLY A 194 13.90 -7.96 -12.27
N PHE A 195 13.15 -6.85 -12.21
CA PHE A 195 11.84 -6.81 -11.56
C PHE A 195 10.74 -7.26 -12.52
N ASN A 196 9.68 -7.88 -11.97
CA ASN A 196 8.41 -7.98 -12.67
C ASN A 196 7.74 -6.59 -12.75
N THR A 197 6.82 -6.41 -13.69
CA THR A 197 6.08 -5.15 -13.82
C THR A 197 4.58 -5.40 -13.98
N THR A 198 3.76 -4.65 -13.26
CA THR A 198 2.29 -4.66 -13.34
C THR A 198 1.76 -3.23 -13.35
N ALA A 199 0.55 -3.00 -13.85
CA ALA A 199 -0.06 -1.67 -13.89
C ALA A 199 -1.58 -1.75 -13.84
N HIS A 200 -2.21 -0.81 -13.14
CA HIS A 200 -3.64 -0.54 -13.28
C HIS A 200 -3.92 0.00 -14.68
N ALA A 201 -4.83 -0.66 -15.40
CA ALA A 201 -5.24 -0.27 -16.75
C ALA A 201 -6.69 -0.72 -17.03
N GLY A 202 -7.54 0.22 -17.45
CA GLY A 202 -8.94 0.01 -17.80
C GLY A 202 -9.92 0.11 -16.64
N GLU A 203 -9.54 0.72 -15.50
CA GLU A 203 -10.41 0.83 -14.32
C GLU A 203 -11.44 1.97 -14.44
N ALA A 204 -11.05 3.06 -15.10
CA ALA A 204 -11.89 4.24 -15.30
C ALA A 204 -11.94 4.67 -16.78
N ALA A 205 -11.99 3.70 -17.70
CA ALA A 205 -12.05 3.94 -19.15
C ALA A 205 -13.42 4.45 -19.63
#